data_AF-A0A7C4SFN2-F1
#
_entry.id   AF-A0A7C4SFN2-F1
#
_cell.length_a   1.000
_cell.length_b   1.000
_cell.length_c   1.000
_cell.angle_alpha   90.00
_cell.angle_beta   90.00
_cell.angle_gamma   90.00
#
_symmetry.space_group_name_H-M   'P 1'
#
loop_
_entity.id
_entity.type
_entity.pdbx_description
1 polymer ?
#
loop_
_entity_poly.entity_id
_entity_poly.type
_entity_poly.pdbx_seq_one_letter_code
_entity_poly.pdbx_strand_id
1 'polypeptide(L)'
;MIIGALLLLFVLLTLLAVRMARRIQNPPRELEPFRRLPRQIGQALETGQPPHLALGSGGLIGNEAALTLSGGRILERLAQDSAVGEVFPFVTVADPVALLYARHVLQDACHRQGVLASLPPDRVWWAGASPMAYAAGLTLLLGTQPVATSIMSGLFREEAVLAGEIGQRYGAHLIFAMPEPGGAAALWPFDPNLAVGEEAFAAFPQGEIPGRPSALLLAHDLIRWLLIAFLAIVALGFALRG
;
A
#
# COMPACT_ATOMS: atom_id res chain seq x y z
N MET A 1 2.89 -40.57 0.90
CA MET A 1 3.31 -40.44 -0.51
C MET A 1 2.48 -39.41 -1.28
N ILE A 2 1.15 -39.46 -1.21
CA ILE A 2 0.24 -38.53 -1.93
C ILE A 2 0.47 -37.06 -1.54
N ILE A 3 0.59 -36.76 -0.24
CA ILE A 3 0.85 -35.39 0.26
C ILE A 3 2.18 -34.85 -0.27
N GLY A 4 3.23 -35.69 -0.30
CA GLY A 4 4.55 -35.30 -0.82
C GLY A 4 4.53 -34.99 -2.30
N ALA A 5 3.81 -35.78 -3.10
CA ALA A 5 3.63 -35.52 -4.54
C ALA A 5 2.85 -34.24 -4.81
N LEU A 6 1.81 -33.95 -4.01
CA LEU A 6 1.03 -32.70 -4.07
C LEU A 6 1.88 -31.47 -3.75
N LEU A 7 2.73 -31.55 -2.72
CA LEU A 7 3.61 -30.45 -2.33
C LEU A 7 4.65 -30.17 -3.43
N LEU A 8 5.22 -31.22 -4.03
CA LEU A 8 6.18 -31.11 -5.12
C LEU A 8 5.53 -30.53 -6.39
N LEU A 9 4.31 -30.94 -6.71
CA LEU A 9 3.51 -30.38 -7.80
C LEU A 9 3.20 -28.90 -7.56
N PHE A 10 2.82 -28.51 -6.34
CA PHE A 10 2.55 -27.12 -5.97
C PHE A 10 3.79 -26.22 -6.13
N VAL A 11 4.95 -26.68 -5.65
CA VAL A 11 6.22 -25.97 -5.82
C VAL A 11 6.58 -25.85 -7.31
N LEU A 12 6.42 -26.93 -8.09
CA LEU A 12 6.70 -26.91 -9.53
C LEU A 12 5.79 -25.93 -10.28
N LEU A 13 4.50 -25.93 -9.99
CA LEU A 13 3.52 -25.02 -10.59
C LEU A 13 3.81 -23.56 -10.22
N THR A 14 4.17 -23.30 -8.97
CA THR A 14 4.58 -21.97 -8.49
C THR A 14 5.82 -21.47 -9.24
N LEU A 15 6.84 -22.31 -9.39
CA LEU A 15 8.06 -21.98 -10.14
C LEU A 15 7.77 -21.73 -11.62
N LEU A 16 6.90 -22.53 -12.24
CA LEU A 16 6.49 -22.35 -13.62
C LEU A 16 5.69 -21.06 -13.80
N ALA A 17 4.76 -20.77 -12.88
CA ALA A 17 3.96 -19.56 -12.85
C ALA A 17 4.85 -18.31 -12.77
N VAL A 18 5.78 -18.27 -11.82
CA VAL A 18 6.76 -17.18 -11.70
C VAL A 18 7.61 -17.04 -12.96
N ARG A 19 8.03 -18.15 -13.57
CA ARG A 19 8.84 -18.12 -14.80
C ARG A 19 8.06 -17.60 -16.01
N MET A 20 6.80 -17.99 -16.15
CA MET A 20 5.91 -17.50 -17.20
C MET A 20 5.57 -16.03 -17.00
N ALA A 21 5.25 -15.65 -15.76
CA ALA A 21 4.90 -14.29 -15.40
C ALA A 21 6.07 -13.31 -15.60
N ARG A 22 7.31 -13.73 -15.34
CA ARG A 22 8.53 -12.96 -15.67
C ARG A 22 8.74 -12.73 -17.17
N ARG A 23 8.09 -13.49 -18.07
CA ARG A 23 8.15 -13.28 -19.52
C ARG A 23 7.10 -12.31 -20.04
N ILE A 24 6.11 -11.97 -19.23
CA ILE A 24 5.04 -11.03 -19.59
C ILE A 24 5.57 -9.61 -19.34
N GLN A 25 5.93 -8.91 -20.42
CA GLN A 25 6.49 -7.56 -20.36
C GLN A 25 5.45 -6.51 -19.93
N ASN A 26 4.17 -6.75 -20.27
CA ASN A 26 3.04 -5.88 -19.95
C ASN A 26 2.01 -6.66 -19.11
N PRO A 27 2.00 -6.53 -17.78
CA PRO A 27 0.90 -7.06 -16.97
C PRO A 27 -0.47 -6.56 -17.45
N PRO A 28 -1.50 -7.40 -17.40
CA PRO A 28 -2.87 -7.05 -17.78
C PRO A 28 -3.54 -6.04 -16.84
N ARG A 29 -2.92 -5.67 -15.71
CA ARG A 29 -3.44 -4.67 -14.77
C ARG A 29 -2.33 -3.74 -14.32
N GLU A 30 -2.37 -2.50 -14.81
CA GLU A 30 -1.60 -1.41 -14.20
C GLU A 30 -2.22 -1.11 -12.84
N LEU A 31 -1.37 -0.95 -11.81
CA LEU A 31 -1.79 -0.52 -10.48
C LEU A 31 -2.10 0.98 -10.54
N GLU A 32 -3.27 1.29 -11.09
CA GLU A 32 -3.76 2.65 -11.36
C GLU A 32 -3.57 3.62 -10.18
N PRO A 33 -3.75 3.24 -8.90
CA PRO A 33 -3.51 4.13 -7.76
C PRO A 33 -2.07 4.65 -7.70
N PHE A 34 -1.09 3.78 -7.95
CA PHE A 34 0.32 4.14 -7.87
C PHE A 34 0.82 4.86 -9.14
N ARG A 35 0.14 4.71 -10.28
CA ARG A 35 0.46 5.45 -11.51
C ARG A 35 0.21 6.96 -11.36
N ARG A 36 -0.78 7.32 -10.54
CA ARG A 36 -1.13 8.74 -10.29
C ARG A 36 -0.16 9.42 -9.32
N LEU A 37 0.59 8.65 -8.51
CA LEU A 37 1.43 9.20 -7.45
C LEU A 37 2.47 10.23 -7.92
N PRO A 38 3.31 9.98 -8.96
CA PRO A 38 4.29 10.98 -9.37
C PRO A 38 3.67 12.31 -9.76
N ARG A 39 2.51 12.28 -10.43
CA ARG A 39 1.76 13.48 -10.80
C ARG A 39 1.21 14.20 -9.57
N GLN A 40 0.63 13.45 -8.63
CA GLN A 40 0.08 14.03 -7.40
C GLN A 40 1.17 14.63 -6.50
N ILE A 41 2.35 14.01 -6.45
CA ILE A 41 3.53 14.55 -5.76
C ILE A 41 4.00 15.84 -6.43
N GLY A 42 4.09 15.86 -7.77
CA GLY A 42 4.43 17.08 -8.51
C GLY A 42 3.46 18.22 -8.21
N GLN A 43 2.15 17.94 -8.20
CA GLN A 43 1.13 18.94 -7.86
C GLN A 43 1.23 19.42 -6.41
N ALA A 44 1.55 18.54 -5.46
CA ALA A 44 1.78 18.91 -4.06
C ALA A 44 2.98 19.89 -3.93
N LEU A 45 4.06 19.63 -4.68
CA LEU A 45 5.23 20.51 -4.73
C LEU A 45 4.93 21.85 -5.42
N GLU A 46 4.16 21.84 -6.52
CA GLU A 46 3.76 23.05 -7.25
C GLU A 46 2.84 23.97 -6.42
N THR A 47 1.94 23.37 -5.63
CA THR A 47 0.97 24.10 -4.80
C THR A 47 1.51 24.46 -3.41
N GLY A 48 2.67 23.93 -3.02
CA GLY A 48 3.24 24.06 -1.67
C GLY A 48 2.41 23.36 -0.59
N GLN A 49 1.40 22.57 -0.95
CA GLN A 49 0.58 21.80 -0.01
C GLN A 49 1.18 20.41 0.18
N PRO A 50 1.52 20.03 1.42
CA PRO A 50 2.20 18.75 1.66
C PRO A 50 1.31 17.55 1.32
N PRO A 51 1.90 16.48 0.76
CA PRO A 51 1.21 15.20 0.67
C PRO A 51 1.08 14.59 2.07
N HIS A 52 0.11 13.71 2.24
CA HIS A 52 -0.08 12.93 3.46
C HIS A 52 0.03 11.44 3.16
N LEU A 53 0.69 10.69 4.06
CA LEU A 53 0.78 9.24 4.03
C LEU A 53 0.27 8.64 5.35
N ALA A 54 -0.73 7.77 5.25
CA ALA A 54 -1.27 6.98 6.33
C ALA A 54 -0.77 5.54 6.23
N LEU A 55 0.03 5.08 7.20
CA LEU A 55 0.56 3.71 7.23
C LEU A 55 -0.44 2.67 7.78
N GLY A 56 -1.62 3.11 8.21
CA GLY A 56 -2.65 2.25 8.77
C GLY A 56 -2.45 1.90 10.24
N SER A 57 -3.31 1.03 10.74
CA SER A 57 -3.27 0.53 12.12
C SER A 57 -2.24 -0.58 12.35
N GLY A 58 -1.43 -0.91 11.35
CA GLY A 58 -0.39 -1.92 11.41
C GLY A 58 0.88 -1.41 12.11
N GLY A 59 1.78 -2.33 12.44
CA GLY A 59 3.08 -2.02 13.02
C GLY A 59 4.23 -2.61 12.21
N LEU A 60 5.45 -2.39 12.67
CA LEU A 60 6.67 -2.99 12.10
C LEU A 60 7.08 -4.32 12.76
N ILE A 61 6.31 -4.76 13.76
CA ILE A 61 6.51 -6.02 14.48
C ILE A 61 5.27 -6.88 14.27
N GLY A 62 5.45 -8.15 13.94
CA GLY A 62 4.35 -9.10 13.75
C GLY A 62 3.95 -9.30 12.28
N ASN A 63 2.70 -9.72 12.08
CA ASN A 63 2.21 -10.17 10.77
C ASN A 63 1.98 -9.00 9.79
N GLU A 64 1.73 -7.82 10.33
CA GLU A 64 1.41 -6.59 9.59
C GLU A 64 2.69 -5.88 9.09
N ALA A 65 3.88 -6.30 9.54
CA ALA A 65 5.15 -5.66 9.24
C ALA A 65 5.41 -5.53 7.73
N ALA A 66 5.09 -6.58 6.95
CA ALA A 66 5.28 -6.56 5.50
C ALA A 66 4.45 -5.47 4.80
N LEU A 67 3.25 -5.20 5.31
CA LEU A 67 2.35 -4.18 4.77
C LEU A 67 2.83 -2.79 5.15
N THR A 68 3.16 -2.57 6.43
CA THR A 68 3.70 -1.30 6.92
C THR A 68 4.99 -0.94 6.18
N LEU A 69 5.87 -1.91 5.91
CA LEU A 69 7.07 -1.73 5.10
C LEU A 69 6.76 -1.40 3.63
N SER A 70 5.68 -1.94 3.06
CA SER A 70 5.24 -1.57 1.72
C SER A 70 4.83 -0.09 1.66
N GLY A 71 4.04 0.38 2.64
CA GLY A 71 3.78 1.81 2.83
C GLY A 71 5.05 2.62 3.10
N GLY A 72 6.02 2.05 3.82
CA GLY A 72 7.34 2.64 4.05
C GLY A 72 8.11 2.93 2.75
N ARG A 73 7.98 2.10 1.70
CA ARG A 73 8.58 2.39 0.39
C ARG A 73 7.96 3.62 -0.27
N ILE A 74 6.65 3.82 -0.11
CA ILE A 74 5.98 5.05 -0.54
C ILE A 74 6.56 6.23 0.22
N LEU A 75 6.75 6.10 1.55
CA LEU A 75 7.34 7.14 2.37
C LEU A 75 8.76 7.50 1.93
N GLU A 76 9.62 6.51 1.68
CA GLU A 76 11.00 6.74 1.22
C GLU A 76 11.02 7.53 -0.09
N ARG A 77 10.11 7.21 -1.02
CA ARG A 77 9.97 7.96 -2.27
C ARG A 77 9.44 9.37 -2.05
N LEU A 78 8.38 9.52 -1.25
CA LEU A 78 7.82 10.83 -0.91
C LEU A 78 8.85 11.71 -0.23
N ALA A 79 9.63 11.17 0.70
CA ALA A 79 10.67 11.88 1.42
C ALA A 79 11.76 12.41 0.48
N GLN A 80 12.19 11.58 -0.48
CA GLN A 80 13.15 11.98 -1.50
C GLN A 80 12.60 13.09 -2.40
N ASP A 81 11.40 12.92 -2.97
CA ASP A 81 10.83 13.91 -3.88
C ASP A 81 10.51 15.23 -3.14
N SER A 82 10.05 15.13 -1.89
CA SER A 82 9.63 16.28 -1.06
C SER A 82 10.79 17.08 -0.50
N ALA A 83 11.93 16.44 -0.21
CA ALA A 83 13.11 17.13 0.28
C ALA A 83 13.66 18.14 -0.74
N VAL A 84 13.46 17.91 -2.05
CA VAL A 84 13.96 18.80 -3.11
C VAL A 84 13.20 20.13 -3.11
N GLY A 85 11.88 20.06 -2.85
CA GLY A 85 11.01 21.23 -2.80
C GLY A 85 10.76 21.77 -1.38
N GLU A 86 11.38 21.19 -0.36
CA GLU A 86 11.14 21.48 1.06
C GLU A 86 9.66 21.34 1.52
N VAL A 87 8.84 20.58 0.78
CA VAL A 87 7.42 20.34 1.09
C VAL A 87 7.23 18.95 1.72
N PHE A 88 7.70 18.79 2.96
CA PHE A 88 7.69 17.48 3.62
C PHE A 88 6.29 16.90 3.86
N PRO A 89 6.10 15.58 3.66
CA PRO A 89 4.81 14.95 3.86
C PRO A 89 4.41 14.91 5.35
N PHE A 90 3.10 14.94 5.61
CA PHE A 90 2.56 14.47 6.88
C PHE A 90 2.47 12.95 6.87
N VAL A 91 2.89 12.29 7.96
CA VAL A 91 2.83 10.83 8.10
C VAL A 91 2.03 10.48 9.35
N THR A 92 0.99 9.68 9.20
CA THR A 92 0.19 9.16 10.32
C THR A 92 0.45 7.67 10.53
N VAL A 93 0.72 7.31 11.78
CA VAL A 93 0.98 5.93 12.19
C VAL A 93 0.17 5.56 13.43
N ALA A 94 -0.06 4.26 13.64
CA ALA A 94 -0.67 3.74 14.86
C ALA A 94 0.32 3.09 15.84
N ASP A 95 1.51 2.77 15.36
CA ASP A 95 2.55 2.04 16.09
C ASP A 95 3.74 2.94 16.45
N PRO A 96 4.25 2.92 17.70
CA PRO A 96 5.42 3.71 18.11
C PRO A 96 6.69 3.37 17.32
N VAL A 97 6.89 2.11 16.92
CA VAL A 97 8.07 1.73 16.13
C VAL A 97 7.97 2.29 14.72
N ALA A 98 6.79 2.20 14.10
CA ALA A 98 6.50 2.86 12.83
C ALA A 98 6.68 4.39 12.90
N LEU A 99 6.39 5.02 14.04
CA LEU A 99 6.63 6.46 14.26
C LEU A 99 8.12 6.80 14.18
N LEU A 100 8.95 6.04 14.87
CA LEU A 100 10.41 6.23 14.85
C LEU A 100 10.98 5.96 13.47
N TYR A 101 10.53 4.91 12.80
CA TYR A 101 10.90 4.61 11.42
C TYR A 101 10.53 5.76 10.47
N ALA A 102 9.29 6.23 10.49
CA ALA A 102 8.84 7.31 9.62
C ALA A 102 9.64 8.60 9.85
N ARG A 103 9.91 8.94 11.10
CA ARG A 103 10.74 10.10 11.47
C ARG A 103 12.17 9.94 10.95
N HIS A 104 12.75 8.76 11.09
CA HIS A 104 14.09 8.47 10.58
C HIS A 104 14.16 8.59 9.05
N VAL A 105 13.19 8.05 8.31
CA VAL A 105 13.14 8.14 6.85
C VAL A 105 13.11 9.60 6.38
N LEU A 106 12.29 10.44 7.01
CA LEU A 106 12.21 11.86 6.67
C LEU A 106 13.52 12.60 7.02
N GLN A 107 14.12 12.32 8.17
CA GLN A 107 15.39 12.92 8.57
C GLN A 107 16.54 12.52 7.64
N ASP A 108 16.62 11.24 7.27
CA ASP A 108 17.63 10.73 6.34
C ASP A 108 17.49 11.40 4.97
N ALA A 109 16.26 11.63 4.48
CA ALA A 109 16.03 12.37 3.24
C ALA A 109 16.51 13.83 3.32
N CYS A 110 16.24 14.55 4.42
CA CYS A 110 16.80 15.89 4.66
C CYS A 110 18.33 15.88 4.62
N HIS A 111 18.95 14.93 5.34
CA HIS A 111 20.40 14.81 5.42
C HIS A 111 21.05 14.53 4.06
N ARG A 112 20.49 13.61 3.27
CA ARG A 112 21.01 13.24 1.94
C ARG A 112 20.95 14.38 0.94
N GLN A 113 19.96 15.26 1.04
CA GLN A 113 19.80 16.39 0.14
C GLN A 113 20.50 17.67 0.60
N GLY A 114 21.17 17.63 1.75
CA GLY A 114 21.86 18.80 2.29
C GLY A 114 20.91 19.93 2.68
N VAL A 115 19.63 19.61 2.93
CA VAL A 115 18.65 20.59 3.42
C VAL A 115 19.08 21.01 4.82
N LEU A 116 19.49 22.27 4.96
CA LEU A 116 19.95 22.84 6.24
C LEU A 116 18.79 23.01 7.23
N ALA A 117 17.56 23.09 6.75
CA ALA A 117 16.37 23.15 7.57
C ALA A 117 16.15 21.83 8.32
N SER A 118 15.90 21.91 9.63
CA SER A 118 15.49 20.75 10.41
C SER A 118 14.10 20.29 9.95
N LEU A 119 13.90 18.97 9.90
CA LEU A 119 12.58 18.39 9.71
C LEU A 119 11.61 18.98 10.74
N PRO A 120 10.48 19.58 10.33
CA PRO A 120 9.51 20.11 11.28
C PRO A 120 9.02 19.01 12.24
N PRO A 121 8.90 19.31 13.55
CA PRO A 121 8.63 18.29 14.57
C PRO A 121 7.27 17.60 14.42
N ASP A 122 6.35 18.27 13.72
CA ASP A 122 4.95 17.92 13.46
C ASP A 122 4.74 17.22 12.12
N ARG A 123 5.77 16.65 11.50
CA ARG A 123 5.60 15.87 10.25
C ARG A 123 5.16 14.43 10.46
N VAL A 124 5.37 13.85 11.64
CA VAL A 124 4.99 12.46 11.96
C VAL A 124 4.10 12.42 13.18
N TRP A 125 2.88 11.90 13.00
CA TRP A 125 1.81 11.91 13.99
C TRP A 125 1.45 10.49 14.41
N TRP A 126 1.38 10.27 15.72
CA TRP A 126 0.73 9.10 16.26
C TRP A 126 -0.78 9.37 16.31
N ALA A 127 -1.52 8.83 15.35
CA ALA A 127 -2.95 9.11 15.22
C ALA A 127 -3.83 8.25 16.14
N GLY A 128 -3.28 7.21 16.78
CA GLY A 128 -3.97 6.38 17.76
C GLY A 128 -3.56 4.92 17.70
N ALA A 129 -3.60 4.22 18.84
CA ALA A 129 -3.11 2.84 18.94
C ALA A 129 -4.08 1.76 18.45
N SER A 130 -5.39 2.07 18.42
CA SER A 130 -6.42 1.14 17.92
C SER A 130 -6.92 1.58 16.55
N PRO A 131 -7.48 0.69 15.71
CA PRO A 131 -7.93 1.06 14.37
C PRO A 131 -8.93 2.22 14.35
N MET A 132 -9.92 2.21 15.24
CA MET A 132 -10.89 3.31 15.33
C MET A 132 -10.27 4.61 15.87
N ALA A 133 -9.38 4.53 16.86
CA ALA A 133 -8.67 5.70 17.36
C ALA A 133 -7.78 6.31 16.29
N TYR A 134 -7.05 5.46 15.55
CA TYR A 134 -6.22 5.84 14.42
C TYR A 134 -7.04 6.52 13.32
N ALA A 135 -8.19 5.95 12.94
CA ALA A 135 -9.09 6.56 11.97
C ALA A 135 -9.60 7.92 12.45
N ALA A 136 -9.96 8.06 13.73
CA ALA A 136 -10.39 9.35 14.30
C ALA A 136 -9.26 10.40 14.29
N GLY A 137 -8.04 10.02 14.68
CA GLY A 137 -6.88 10.93 14.64
C GLY A 137 -6.51 11.33 13.21
N LEU A 138 -6.57 10.39 12.27
CA LEU A 138 -6.39 10.67 10.85
C LEU A 138 -7.46 11.62 10.32
N THR A 139 -8.72 11.39 10.67
CA THR A 139 -9.85 12.26 10.31
C THR A 139 -9.64 13.68 10.83
N LEU A 140 -9.15 13.84 12.07
CA LEU A 140 -8.82 15.14 12.64
C LEU A 140 -7.68 15.83 11.88
N LEU A 141 -6.62 15.09 11.53
CA LEU A 141 -5.49 15.65 10.77
C LEU A 141 -5.95 16.14 9.39
N LEU A 142 -6.69 15.33 8.65
CA LEU A 142 -7.19 15.70 7.31
C LEU A 142 -8.19 16.86 7.35
N GLY A 143 -8.93 17.03 8.45
CA GLY A 143 -9.84 18.15 8.64
C GLY A 143 -9.17 19.45 9.12
N THR A 144 -7.91 19.40 9.54
CA THR A 144 -7.19 20.57 10.12
C THR A 144 -5.97 20.99 9.33
N GLN A 145 -5.36 20.08 8.57
CA GLN A 145 -4.15 20.34 7.78
C GLN A 145 -4.49 20.39 6.29
N PRO A 146 -4.05 21.42 5.56
CA PRO A 146 -4.20 21.46 4.11
C PRO A 146 -3.27 20.42 3.49
N VAL A 147 -3.85 19.42 2.82
CA VAL A 147 -3.09 18.37 2.12
C VAL A 147 -3.56 18.26 0.68
N ALA A 148 -2.62 18.27 -0.28
CA ALA A 148 -2.96 18.15 -1.70
C ALA A 148 -3.43 16.74 -2.08
N THR A 149 -2.87 15.74 -1.38
CA THR A 149 -3.08 14.32 -1.63
C THR A 149 -2.94 13.56 -0.32
N SER A 150 -3.82 12.59 -0.09
CA SER A 150 -3.75 11.66 1.03
C SER A 150 -3.65 10.22 0.52
N ILE A 151 -2.57 9.55 0.88
CA ILE A 151 -2.26 8.18 0.51
C ILE A 151 -2.50 7.31 1.72
N MET A 152 -3.49 6.44 1.66
CA MET A 152 -3.83 5.52 2.74
C MET A 152 -3.37 4.12 2.35
N SER A 153 -2.18 3.75 2.81
CA SER A 153 -1.50 2.50 2.45
C SER A 153 -1.18 1.70 3.71
N GLY A 154 -2.02 0.74 4.04
CA GLY A 154 -1.86 0.01 5.29
C GLY A 154 -3.06 -0.82 5.70
N LEU A 155 -3.05 -1.23 6.97
CA LEU A 155 -4.16 -1.97 7.55
C LEU A 155 -5.27 -0.99 7.91
N PHE A 156 -6.40 -1.14 7.24
CA PHE A 156 -7.58 -0.32 7.34
C PHE A 156 -8.79 -1.20 7.11
N ARG A 157 -9.83 -1.04 7.93
CA ARG A 157 -11.12 -1.67 7.70
C ARG A 157 -12.17 -0.60 7.43
N GLU A 158 -13.42 -0.84 7.80
CA GLU A 158 -14.55 0.04 7.49
C GLU A 158 -14.39 1.43 8.12
N GLU A 159 -13.65 1.55 9.22
CA GLU A 159 -13.38 2.85 9.85
C GLU A 159 -12.65 3.84 8.95
N ALA A 160 -11.98 3.37 7.88
CA ALA A 160 -11.26 4.21 6.94
C ALA A 160 -12.16 5.17 6.16
N VAL A 161 -13.48 4.87 6.06
CA VAL A 161 -14.48 5.76 5.48
C VAL A 161 -14.49 7.14 6.13
N LEU A 162 -14.24 7.22 7.44
CA LEU A 162 -14.23 8.50 8.15
C LEU A 162 -13.15 9.43 7.60
N ALA A 163 -11.94 8.91 7.41
CA ALA A 163 -10.83 9.64 6.84
C ALA A 163 -11.03 9.91 5.35
N GLY A 164 -11.59 8.95 4.61
CA GLY A 164 -11.92 9.12 3.19
C GLY A 164 -12.93 10.25 2.94
N GLU A 165 -13.99 10.32 3.74
CA GLU A 165 -15.01 11.36 3.65
C GLU A 165 -14.43 12.74 3.91
N ILE A 166 -13.65 12.90 4.99
CA ILE A 166 -13.02 14.18 5.31
C ILE A 166 -11.98 14.57 4.26
N GLY A 167 -11.15 13.63 3.81
CA GLY A 167 -10.18 13.90 2.75
C GLY A 167 -10.86 14.39 1.46
N GLN A 168 -11.96 13.76 1.04
CA GLN A 168 -12.72 14.19 -0.13
C GLN A 168 -13.39 15.54 0.10
N ARG A 169 -14.00 15.76 1.27
CA ARG A 169 -14.69 16.99 1.64
C ARG A 169 -13.77 18.22 1.58
N TYR A 170 -12.51 18.06 1.99
CA TYR A 170 -11.50 19.13 1.96
C TYR A 170 -10.65 19.15 0.68
N GLY A 171 -11.03 18.37 -0.34
CA GLY A 171 -10.45 18.44 -1.69
C GLY A 171 -9.10 17.74 -1.86
N ALA A 172 -8.70 16.88 -0.91
CA ALA A 172 -7.50 16.06 -1.07
C ALA A 172 -7.72 14.99 -2.13
N HIS A 173 -6.75 14.77 -3.01
CA HIS A 173 -6.76 13.59 -3.88
C HIS A 173 -6.48 12.34 -3.04
N LEU A 174 -7.35 11.34 -3.14
CA LEU A 174 -7.27 10.13 -2.32
C LEU A 174 -6.68 8.99 -3.12
N ILE A 175 -5.73 8.28 -2.51
CA ILE A 175 -5.11 7.08 -3.07
C ILE A 175 -5.15 6.02 -1.98
N PHE A 176 -5.73 4.86 -2.28
CA PHE A 176 -5.91 3.79 -1.30
C PHE A 176 -5.18 2.51 -1.73
N ALA A 177 -4.51 1.88 -0.77
CA ALA A 177 -3.84 0.60 -0.91
C ALA A 177 -4.03 -0.23 0.36
N MET A 178 -4.88 -1.25 0.31
CA MET A 178 -5.35 -1.97 1.49
C MET A 178 -5.39 -3.48 1.26
N PRO A 179 -4.88 -4.31 2.18
CA PRO A 179 -4.95 -5.76 2.01
C PRO A 179 -6.34 -6.31 2.38
N GLU A 180 -7.07 -5.62 3.25
CA GLU A 180 -8.34 -6.08 3.83
C GLU A 180 -9.53 -5.75 2.92
N PRO A 181 -10.33 -6.76 2.50
CA PRO A 181 -11.52 -6.54 1.68
C PRO A 181 -12.56 -5.63 2.32
N GLY A 182 -12.70 -5.65 3.65
CA GLY A 182 -13.67 -4.82 4.38
C GLY A 182 -13.39 -3.32 4.21
N GLY A 183 -12.13 -2.91 4.40
CA GLY A 183 -11.71 -1.52 4.17
C GLY A 183 -11.78 -1.12 2.70
N ALA A 184 -11.38 -2.03 1.81
CA ALA A 184 -11.51 -1.81 0.38
C ALA A 184 -12.96 -1.57 -0.07
N ALA A 185 -13.89 -2.40 0.40
CA ALA A 185 -15.31 -2.26 0.08
C ALA A 185 -15.88 -0.94 0.63
N ALA A 186 -15.48 -0.55 1.83
CA ALA A 186 -15.92 0.69 2.46
C ALA A 186 -15.43 1.93 1.68
N LEU A 187 -14.24 1.87 1.08
CA LEU A 187 -13.66 2.99 0.33
C LEU A 187 -13.91 2.97 -1.18
N TRP A 188 -14.51 1.90 -1.71
CA TRP A 188 -14.88 1.77 -3.12
C TRP A 188 -15.66 2.98 -3.68
N PRO A 189 -16.59 3.63 -2.94
CA PRO A 189 -17.28 4.82 -3.45
C PRO A 189 -16.37 6.03 -3.72
N PHE A 190 -15.19 6.10 -3.10
CA PHE A 190 -14.24 7.21 -3.26
C PHE A 190 -13.28 7.00 -4.45
N ASP A 191 -12.75 5.78 -4.61
CA ASP A 191 -11.92 5.42 -5.77
C ASP A 191 -12.14 3.94 -6.15
N PRO A 192 -12.84 3.65 -7.26
CA PRO A 192 -13.06 2.28 -7.72
C PRO A 192 -11.78 1.60 -8.22
N ASN A 193 -10.68 2.35 -8.36
CA ASN A 193 -9.41 1.80 -8.81
C ASN A 193 -8.47 1.42 -7.66
N LEU A 194 -8.92 1.49 -6.40
CA LEU A 194 -8.05 1.27 -5.25
C LEU A 194 -7.27 -0.07 -5.30
N ALA A 195 -6.08 -0.09 -4.70
CA ALA A 195 -5.24 -1.29 -4.67
C ALA A 195 -5.72 -2.20 -3.54
N VAL A 196 -6.13 -3.43 -3.87
CA VAL A 196 -6.72 -4.38 -2.90
C VAL A 196 -5.90 -5.66 -2.78
N GLY A 197 -5.80 -6.19 -1.56
CA GLY A 197 -5.16 -7.47 -1.31
C GLY A 197 -3.67 -7.42 -1.64
N GLU A 198 -3.23 -8.23 -2.59
CA GLU A 198 -1.83 -8.30 -3.00
C GLU A 198 -1.33 -7.03 -3.69
N GLU A 199 -2.24 -6.30 -4.35
CA GLU A 199 -1.93 -5.03 -5.02
C GLU A 199 -1.43 -3.98 -4.02
N ALA A 200 -1.91 -4.04 -2.76
CA ALA A 200 -1.46 -3.16 -1.69
C ALA A 200 0.00 -3.38 -1.30
N PHE A 201 0.55 -4.59 -1.53
CA PHE A 201 1.95 -4.90 -1.25
C PHE A 201 2.89 -4.53 -2.39
N ALA A 202 2.35 -4.25 -3.58
CA ALA A 202 3.11 -3.96 -4.79
C ALA A 202 3.58 -2.50 -4.88
N ALA A 203 3.48 -1.72 -3.81
CA ALA A 203 3.93 -0.33 -3.76
C ALA A 203 5.43 -0.21 -4.11
N PHE A 204 5.73 0.71 -5.04
CA PHE A 204 7.03 1.07 -5.62
C PHE A 204 8.13 -0.01 -5.52
N PRO A 205 8.39 -0.80 -6.58
CA PRO A 205 9.66 -1.52 -6.66
C PRO A 205 10.80 -0.51 -6.73
N GLN A 206 11.66 -0.48 -5.71
CA GLN A 206 12.97 0.14 -5.83
C GLN A 206 13.77 -0.63 -6.89
N GLY A 207 14.17 0.06 -7.95
CA GLY A 207 14.93 -0.51 -9.04
C GLY A 207 14.06 -0.87 -10.24
N GLU A 208 14.29 -0.13 -11.31
CA GLU A 208 13.74 -0.22 -12.66
C GLU A 208 13.90 -1.61 -13.27
N ILE A 209 13.05 -2.56 -12.89
CA ILE A 209 12.81 -3.74 -13.72
C ILE A 209 11.33 -3.72 -14.09
N PRO A 210 10.97 -3.14 -15.26
CA PRO A 210 9.62 -3.27 -15.77
C PRO A 210 9.24 -4.75 -15.77
N GLY A 211 8.11 -5.08 -15.15
CA GLY A 211 7.57 -6.45 -15.13
C GLY A 211 7.71 -7.26 -13.83
N ARG A 212 8.44 -6.81 -12.80
CA ARG A 212 8.65 -7.64 -11.56
C ARG A 212 7.47 -7.71 -10.58
N PRO A 213 6.83 -6.59 -10.15
CA PRO A 213 5.67 -6.66 -9.26
C PRO A 213 4.50 -7.37 -9.93
N SER A 214 4.34 -7.10 -11.22
CA SER A 214 3.38 -7.75 -12.09
C SER A 214 3.59 -9.24 -12.25
N ALA A 215 4.84 -9.70 -12.36
CA ALA A 215 5.11 -11.12 -12.43
C ALA A 215 4.71 -11.88 -11.15
N LEU A 216 4.80 -11.23 -9.98
CA LEU A 216 4.37 -11.84 -8.72
C LEU A 216 2.83 -11.91 -8.64
N LEU A 217 2.16 -10.80 -8.96
CA LEU A 217 0.69 -10.73 -9.01
C LEU A 217 0.12 -11.77 -10.00
N LEU A 218 0.71 -11.86 -11.20
CA LEU A 218 0.34 -12.85 -12.21
C LEU A 218 0.60 -14.28 -11.76
N ALA A 219 1.70 -14.53 -11.03
CA ALA A 219 1.97 -15.85 -10.48
C ALA A 219 0.92 -16.22 -9.42
N HIS A 220 0.53 -15.27 -8.56
CA HIS A 220 -0.51 -15.50 -7.57
C HIS A 220 -1.88 -15.75 -8.19
N ASP A 221 -2.26 -14.95 -9.19
CA ASP A 221 -3.50 -15.15 -9.94
C ASP A 221 -3.53 -16.54 -10.61
N LEU A 222 -2.41 -16.96 -11.21
CA LEU A 222 -2.31 -18.28 -11.84
C LEU A 222 -2.43 -19.42 -10.81
N ILE A 223 -1.80 -19.28 -9.64
CA ILE A 223 -1.91 -20.25 -8.54
C ILE A 223 -3.36 -20.31 -8.04
N ARG A 224 -4.02 -19.16 -7.90
CA ARG A 224 -5.43 -19.08 -7.47
C ARG A 224 -6.33 -19.83 -8.46
N TRP A 225 -6.17 -19.62 -9.76
CA TRP A 225 -6.94 -20.34 -10.77
C TRP A 225 -6.64 -21.84 -10.79
N LEU A 226 -5.39 -22.25 -10.61
CA LEU A 226 -5.02 -23.67 -10.50
C LEU A 226 -5.65 -24.34 -9.28
N LEU A 227 -5.67 -23.65 -8.13
CA LEU A 227 -6.31 -24.13 -6.91
C LEU A 227 -7.83 -24.27 -7.08
N ILE A 228 -8.48 -23.26 -7.68
CA ILE A 228 -9.92 -23.29 -7.99
C ILE A 228 -10.23 -24.46 -8.92
N ALA A 229 -9.45 -24.65 -9.99
CA ALA A 229 -9.63 -25.76 -10.92
C ALA A 229 -9.44 -27.12 -10.23
N PHE A 230 -8.43 -27.25 -9.37
CA PHE A 230 -8.21 -28.46 -8.59
C PHE A 230 -9.40 -28.78 -7.66
N LEU A 231 -9.87 -27.79 -6.90
CA LEU A 231 -11.04 -27.92 -6.02
C LEU A 231 -12.30 -28.30 -6.82
N ALA A 232 -12.52 -27.68 -7.99
CA ALA A 232 -13.66 -27.98 -8.84
C ALA A 232 -13.61 -29.43 -9.39
N ILE A 233 -12.43 -29.91 -9.82
CA ILE A 233 -12.25 -31.29 -10.31
C ILE A 233 -12.49 -32.29 -9.19
N VAL A 234 -11.98 -32.02 -7.98
CA VAL A 234 -12.21 -32.89 -6.82
C VAL A 234 -13.69 -32.93 -6.46
N ALA A 235 -14.36 -31.77 -6.40
CA ALA A 235 -15.79 -31.68 -6.11
C ALA A 235 -16.64 -32.43 -7.15
N LEU A 236 -16.33 -32.26 -8.44
CA LEU A 236 -17.01 -32.97 -9.53
C LEU A 236 -16.76 -34.50 -9.45
N GLY A 237 -15.55 -34.91 -9.10
CA GLY A 237 -15.21 -36.32 -8.89
C GLY A 237 -15.95 -36.98 -7.73
N PHE A 238 -16.24 -36.22 -6.67
CA PHE A 238 -17.12 -36.68 -5.58
C PHE A 238 -18.59 -36.71 -6.02
N ALA A 239 -19.07 -35.70 -6.75
CA ALA A 239 -20.45 -35.63 -7.22
C ALA A 239 -20.80 -36.72 -8.25
N LEU A 240 -19.84 -37.19 -9.04
CA LEU A 240 -20.02 -38.29 -10.00
C LEU A 240 -19.92 -39.69 -9.35
N ARG A 241 -19.50 -39.77 -8.08
CA ARG A 241 -19.37 -41.01 -7.30
C ARG A 241 -20.48 -41.20 -6.27
N GLY A 242 -21.29 -40.19 -6.01
CA GLY A 242 -22.53 -40.26 -5.22
C GLY A 242 -23.73 -40.42 -6.13
#